data_AF-A0A8H7YEU2-F1
#
_entry.id   AF-A0A8H7YEU2-F1
#
_cell.length_a   1.000
_cell.length_b   1.000
_cell.length_c   1.000
_cell.angle_alpha   90.00
_cell.angle_beta   90.00
_cell.angle_gamma   90.00
#
_symmetry.space_group_name_H-M   'P 1'
#
loop_
_entity.id
_entity.type
_entity.pdbx_description
1 polymer ?
#
loop_
_entity_poly.entity_id
_entity_poly.type
_entity_poly.pdbx_seq_one_letter_code
_entity_poly.pdbx_strand_id
1 'polypeptide(L)'
;MLSRHFVTGVNLSSRAVCQLVRPHALASQIRFASQTTVEDPEMNNNYYNPPAQKRQFRDPYGDWWDKQDRRNFGEPVHEDNDILTIFSTEKYTHFKPAKGFLLLGCAGGSVLLLSGVVSMFYPDKPSSPRTFEGGLERELGGPNAVRARAPGEDQW
;
A
#
# COMPACT_ATOMS: atom_id res chain seq x y z
N MET A 1 -20.06 50.66 54.32
CA MET A 1 -20.55 51.01 52.98
C MET A 1 -20.00 50.00 52.00
N LEU A 2 -20.88 49.32 51.28
CA LEU A 2 -20.57 48.23 50.34
C LEU A 2 -19.87 48.78 49.09
N SER A 3 -18.83 48.11 48.61
CA SER A 3 -18.45 48.18 47.20
C SER A 3 -18.17 46.77 46.68
N ARG A 4 -18.96 46.37 45.69
CA ARG A 4 -18.99 45.04 45.07
C ARG A 4 -18.05 45.07 43.87
N HIS A 5 -16.98 44.28 43.89
CA HIS A 5 -16.23 43.97 42.67
C HIS A 5 -16.85 42.72 42.02
N PHE A 6 -17.57 42.92 40.92
CA PHE A 6 -17.95 41.84 40.01
C PHE A 6 -16.78 41.62 39.05
N VAL A 7 -16.11 40.48 39.15
CA VAL A 7 -15.19 39.98 38.12
C VAL A 7 -15.96 38.95 37.30
N THR A 8 -16.28 39.29 36.06
CA THR A 8 -16.90 38.37 35.09
C THR A 8 -15.82 37.51 34.46
N GLY A 9 -15.72 36.24 34.89
CA GLY A 9 -14.90 35.23 34.23
C GLY A 9 -15.56 34.78 32.92
N VAL A 10 -14.97 35.13 31.78
CA VAL A 10 -15.37 34.60 30.48
C VAL A 10 -14.77 33.20 30.33
N ASN A 11 -15.61 32.16 30.41
CA ASN A 11 -15.21 30.81 30.07
C ASN A 11 -15.20 30.65 28.53
N LEU A 12 -14.02 30.76 27.92
CA LEU A 12 -13.83 30.36 26.53
C LEU A 12 -13.75 28.84 26.46
N SER A 13 -14.86 28.19 26.11
CA SER A 13 -14.86 26.77 25.74
C SER A 13 -14.12 26.62 24.43
N SER A 14 -12.82 26.35 24.50
CA SER A 14 -11.99 26.04 23.33
C SER A 14 -12.31 24.61 22.90
N ARG A 15 -13.37 24.45 22.09
CA ARG A 15 -13.62 23.19 21.38
C ARG A 15 -12.56 23.05 20.30
N ALA A 16 -11.48 22.34 20.60
CA ALA A 16 -10.58 21.82 19.58
C ALA A 16 -11.36 20.86 18.69
N VAL A 17 -11.79 21.34 17.52
CA VAL A 17 -12.33 20.48 16.47
C VAL A 17 -11.12 19.80 15.82
N CYS A 18 -10.79 18.59 16.28
CA CYS A 18 -9.93 17.70 15.52
C CYS A 18 -10.67 17.35 14.22
N GLN A 19 -10.36 18.07 13.14
CA GLN A 19 -10.73 17.65 11.81
C GLN A 19 -9.91 16.39 11.48
N LEU A 20 -10.49 15.22 11.75
CA LEU A 20 -10.01 13.96 11.21
C LEU A 20 -10.03 14.08 9.68
N VAL A 21 -8.84 14.19 9.09
CA VAL A 21 -8.65 14.09 7.65
C VAL A 21 -9.24 12.74 7.22
N ARG A 22 -10.42 12.76 6.62
CA ARG A 22 -10.98 11.58 5.96
C ARG A 22 -10.09 11.32 4.75
N PRO A 23 -9.36 10.18 4.68
CA PRO A 23 -8.67 9.85 3.45
C PRO A 23 -9.74 9.70 2.38
N HIS A 24 -9.78 10.65 1.43
CA HIS A 24 -10.55 10.45 0.23
C HIS A 24 -9.89 9.26 -0.45
N ALA A 25 -10.54 8.11 -0.44
CA ALA A 25 -10.14 6.99 -1.26
C ALA A 25 -10.23 7.50 -2.71
N LEU A 26 -9.10 7.92 -3.27
CA LEU A 26 -8.95 8.06 -4.69
C LEU A 26 -8.99 6.63 -5.21
N ALA A 27 -10.20 6.11 -5.41
CA ALA A 27 -10.39 4.99 -6.30
C ALA A 27 -10.02 5.52 -7.68
N SER A 28 -8.74 5.40 -8.04
CA SER A 28 -8.35 5.47 -9.44
C SER A 28 -9.27 4.48 -10.14
N GLN A 29 -10.04 4.96 -11.11
CA GLN A 29 -10.81 4.06 -11.95
C GLN A 29 -9.80 3.18 -12.67
N ILE A 30 -9.59 1.97 -12.17
CA ILE A 30 -8.82 0.95 -12.86
C ILE A 30 -9.71 0.53 -14.02
N ARG A 31 -9.52 1.17 -15.17
CA ARG A 31 -10.12 0.69 -16.42
C ARG A 31 -9.52 -0.69 -16.68
N PHE A 32 -10.33 -1.71 -16.49
CA PHE A 32 -9.94 -3.07 -16.87
C PHE A 32 -10.23 -3.23 -18.35
N ALA A 33 -9.31 -3.85 -19.09
CA ALA A 33 -9.52 -4.23 -20.49
C ALA A 33 -10.79 -5.06 -20.73
N SER A 34 -11.44 -5.59 -19.68
CA SER A 34 -12.74 -6.25 -19.75
C SER A 34 -13.94 -5.31 -19.89
N GLN A 35 -13.77 -3.99 -19.77
CA GLN A 35 -14.85 -3.02 -19.99
C GLN A 35 -15.17 -2.81 -21.48
N THR A 36 -14.27 -3.26 -22.37
CA THR A 36 -14.34 -3.12 -23.85
C THR A 36 -15.46 -3.93 -24.52
N THR A 37 -16.13 -4.85 -23.80
CA THR A 37 -17.24 -5.64 -24.38
C THR A 37 -18.59 -4.94 -24.31
N VAL A 38 -18.67 -3.76 -23.70
CA VAL A 38 -19.90 -2.95 -23.68
C VAL A 38 -19.83 -1.97 -24.85
N GLU A 39 -20.33 -2.42 -26.01
CA GLU A 39 -20.55 -1.54 -27.16
C GLU A 39 -21.69 -0.57 -26.80
N ASP A 40 -21.34 0.64 -26.37
CA ASP A 40 -22.29 1.74 -26.19
C ASP A 40 -22.29 2.61 -27.47
N PRO A 41 -23.37 2.57 -28.27
CA PRO A 41 -23.47 3.31 -29.52
C PRO A 41 -23.28 4.83 -29.37
N GLU A 42 -23.54 5.39 -28.19
CA GLU A 42 -23.43 6.83 -27.92
C GLU A 42 -22.03 7.24 -27.40
N MET A 43 -21.16 6.28 -27.08
CA MET A 43 -19.94 6.54 -26.29
C MET A 43 -18.67 6.79 -27.12
N ASN A 44 -18.66 6.54 -28.43
CA ASN A 44 -17.43 6.65 -29.25
C ASN A 44 -17.65 7.12 -30.70
N ASN A 45 -18.69 7.92 -30.98
CA ASN A 45 -18.96 8.48 -32.33
C ASN A 45 -18.89 7.45 -33.48
N ASN A 46 -19.29 6.20 -33.23
CA ASN A 46 -19.25 5.11 -34.19
C ASN A 46 -17.83 4.79 -34.74
N TYR A 47 -16.79 5.02 -33.94
CA TYR A 47 -15.42 4.61 -34.24
C TYR A 47 -15.35 3.08 -34.43
N TYR A 48 -14.66 2.63 -35.47
CA TYR A 48 -14.44 1.20 -35.68
C TYR A 48 -13.46 0.67 -34.63
N ASN A 49 -13.95 -0.08 -33.65
CA ASN A 49 -13.15 -0.64 -32.57
C ASN A 49 -12.66 -2.05 -32.93
N PRO A 50 -11.39 -2.26 -33.33
CA PRO A 50 -10.85 -3.59 -33.59
C PRO A 50 -10.81 -4.44 -32.31
N PRO A 51 -10.68 -5.78 -32.39
CA PRO A 51 -10.61 -6.62 -31.20
C PRO A 51 -9.48 -6.22 -30.23
N ALA A 52 -9.78 -6.24 -28.93
CA ALA A 52 -8.83 -5.93 -27.87
C ALA A 52 -7.72 -6.99 -27.75
N GLN A 53 -6.65 -6.85 -28.54
CA GLN A 53 -5.48 -7.73 -28.50
C GLN A 53 -4.27 -6.99 -27.91
N LYS A 54 -3.78 -7.48 -26.76
CA LYS A 54 -2.55 -6.94 -26.17
C LYS A 54 -1.35 -7.27 -27.07
N ARG A 55 -0.56 -6.23 -27.39
CA ARG A 55 0.54 -6.32 -28.35
C ARG A 55 1.67 -7.25 -27.91
N GLN A 56 1.79 -7.49 -26.59
CA GLN A 56 2.68 -8.52 -26.03
C GLN A 56 2.49 -9.91 -26.67
N PHE A 57 1.27 -10.27 -27.07
CA PHE A 57 0.96 -11.59 -27.66
C PHE A 57 1.07 -11.62 -29.18
N ARG A 58 1.37 -10.48 -29.82
CA ARG A 58 1.71 -10.47 -31.24
C ARG A 58 3.06 -11.13 -31.45
N ASP A 59 3.27 -11.72 -32.63
CA ASP A 59 4.52 -12.38 -32.99
C ASP A 59 5.72 -11.43 -32.80
N PRO A 60 6.67 -11.74 -31.91
CA PRO A 60 7.85 -10.89 -31.71
C PRO A 60 8.80 -10.87 -32.91
N TYR A 61 8.73 -11.86 -33.81
CA TYR A 61 9.60 -11.97 -34.98
C TYR A 61 8.93 -11.48 -36.28
N GLY A 62 7.71 -10.96 -36.18
CA GLY A 62 6.98 -10.42 -37.32
C GLY A 62 7.66 -9.21 -37.95
N ASP A 63 7.45 -9.02 -39.25
CA ASP A 63 8.00 -7.86 -39.97
C ASP A 63 7.16 -6.59 -39.75
N TRP A 64 7.13 -6.11 -38.51
CA TRP A 64 6.40 -4.90 -38.12
C TRP A 64 7.10 -3.62 -38.62
N TRP A 65 6.32 -2.61 -38.98
CA TRP A 65 6.82 -1.25 -39.26
C TRP A 65 7.40 -0.60 -37.99
N ASP A 66 6.64 -0.61 -36.90
CA ASP A 66 7.11 -0.31 -35.56
C ASP A 66 7.50 -1.62 -34.85
N LYS A 67 8.81 -1.86 -34.78
CA LYS A 67 9.36 -3.07 -34.13
C LYS A 67 9.14 -3.08 -32.61
N GLN A 68 9.12 -1.91 -31.97
CA GLN A 68 9.02 -1.83 -30.52
C GLN A 68 7.61 -2.16 -30.09
N ASP A 69 6.61 -1.51 -30.68
CA ASP A 69 5.20 -1.71 -30.30
C ASP A 69 4.49 -2.79 -31.13
N ARG A 70 5.23 -3.51 -32.00
CA ARG A 70 4.76 -4.59 -32.87
C ARG A 70 3.52 -4.20 -33.69
N ARG A 71 3.63 -3.10 -34.44
CA ARG A 71 2.52 -2.46 -35.17
C ARG A 71 2.89 -2.04 -36.58
N ASN A 72 1.93 -2.15 -37.49
CA ASN A 72 2.05 -1.67 -38.86
C ASN A 72 1.48 -0.26 -39.05
N PHE A 73 2.02 0.47 -40.02
CA PHE A 73 1.50 1.79 -40.38
C PHE A 73 0.07 1.66 -40.95
N GLY A 74 -0.83 2.54 -40.51
CA GLY A 74 -2.23 2.55 -40.98
C GLY A 74 -3.13 1.44 -40.41
N GLU A 75 -2.64 0.57 -39.52
CA GLU A 75 -3.51 -0.42 -38.87
C GLU A 75 -4.54 0.27 -37.95
N PRO A 76 -5.82 -0.17 -37.95
CA PRO A 76 -6.81 0.30 -36.99
C PRO A 76 -6.35 0.08 -35.56
N VAL A 77 -6.59 1.08 -34.70
CA VAL A 77 -6.12 1.09 -33.31
C VAL A 77 -7.34 0.88 -32.41
N HIS A 78 -7.21 -0.01 -31.43
CA HIS A 78 -8.26 -0.19 -30.42
C HIS A 78 -8.39 1.07 -29.55
N GLU A 79 -9.58 1.37 -29.06
CA GLU A 79 -9.80 2.58 -28.24
C GLU A 79 -8.90 2.64 -27.00
N ASP A 80 -8.79 1.53 -26.26
CA ASP A 80 -7.94 1.37 -25.08
C ASP A 80 -6.50 0.92 -25.44
N ASN A 81 -5.95 1.45 -26.55
CA ASN A 81 -4.62 1.05 -27.01
C ASN A 81 -3.51 1.44 -26.02
N ASP A 82 -3.71 2.43 -25.16
CA ASP A 82 -2.81 2.79 -24.06
C ASP A 82 -2.64 1.66 -23.03
N ILE A 83 -3.63 0.79 -22.86
CA ILE A 83 -3.58 -0.39 -22.00
C ILE A 83 -3.17 -1.66 -22.78
N LEU A 84 -3.33 -1.66 -24.10
CA LEU A 84 -2.99 -2.80 -24.97
C LEU A 84 -1.59 -2.73 -25.59
N THR A 85 -0.95 -1.56 -25.62
CA THR A 85 0.44 -1.34 -26.09
C THR A 85 1.45 -2.20 -25.33
N ILE A 86 2.64 -2.40 -25.89
CA ILE A 86 3.71 -3.16 -25.24
C ILE A 86 4.24 -2.50 -23.97
N PHE A 87 4.11 -1.17 -23.86
CA PHE A 87 4.55 -0.40 -22.70
C PHE A 87 3.61 -0.47 -21.50
N SER A 88 2.44 -1.08 -21.69
CA SER A 88 1.49 -1.34 -20.60
C SER A 88 1.94 -2.52 -19.74
N THR A 89 1.37 -2.64 -18.54
CA THR A 89 1.65 -3.73 -17.60
C THR A 89 1.57 -5.11 -18.27
N GLU A 90 2.62 -5.92 -18.16
CA GLU A 90 2.69 -7.24 -18.76
C GLU A 90 1.51 -8.15 -18.34
N LYS A 91 0.95 -8.92 -19.29
CA LYS A 91 -0.03 -9.96 -18.98
C LYS A 91 0.67 -11.30 -18.81
N TYR A 92 0.72 -11.74 -17.55
CA TYR A 92 1.26 -13.05 -17.18
C TYR A 92 0.34 -14.21 -17.61
N THR A 93 0.90 -15.27 -18.20
CA THR A 93 0.14 -16.40 -18.77
C THR A 93 0.36 -17.74 -18.08
N HIS A 94 1.41 -17.89 -17.29
CA HIS A 94 1.79 -19.19 -16.74
C HIS A 94 0.82 -19.69 -15.64
N PHE A 95 0.30 -18.78 -14.80
CA PHE A 95 -0.73 -19.11 -13.81
C PHE A 95 -1.85 -18.07 -13.78
N LYS A 96 -3.06 -18.51 -13.40
CA LYS A 96 -4.19 -17.61 -13.11
C LYS A 96 -3.89 -16.76 -11.86
N PRO A 97 -4.36 -15.50 -11.78
CA PRO A 97 -4.10 -14.62 -10.64
C PRO A 97 -4.44 -15.25 -9.29
N ALA A 98 -5.58 -15.95 -9.18
CA ALA A 98 -5.98 -16.63 -7.95
C ALA A 98 -4.97 -17.69 -7.48
N LYS A 99 -4.38 -18.44 -8.42
CA LYS A 99 -3.32 -19.40 -8.10
C LYS A 99 -2.02 -18.69 -7.71
N GLY A 100 -1.68 -17.59 -8.36
CA GLY A 100 -0.54 -16.75 -7.98
C GLY A 100 -0.63 -16.23 -6.54
N PHE A 101 -1.79 -15.68 -6.15
CA PHE A 101 -2.03 -15.24 -4.77
C PHE A 101 -1.98 -16.38 -3.75
N LEU A 102 -2.51 -17.55 -4.10
CA LEU A 102 -2.42 -18.72 -3.24
C LEU A 102 -0.97 -19.14 -3.01
N LEU A 103 -0.16 -19.22 -4.07
CA LEU A 103 1.25 -19.58 -3.97
C LEU A 103 2.04 -18.55 -3.14
N LEU A 104 1.81 -17.27 -3.38
CA LEU A 104 2.45 -16.19 -2.62
C LEU A 104 2.05 -16.23 -1.13
N GLY A 105 0.77 -16.45 -0.85
CA GLY A 105 0.24 -16.59 0.50
C GLY A 105 0.79 -17.83 1.22
N CYS A 106 0.89 -18.97 0.54
CA CYS A 106 1.50 -20.17 1.10
C CYS A 106 3.00 -19.96 1.38
N ALA A 107 3.73 -19.33 0.46
CA ALA A 107 5.15 -19.05 0.64
C ALA A 107 5.39 -18.13 1.86
N GLY A 108 4.75 -16.94 1.88
CA GLY A 108 4.87 -16.01 3.00
C GLY A 108 4.34 -16.60 4.31
N GLY A 109 3.18 -17.27 4.25
CA GLY A 109 2.57 -17.92 5.39
C GLY A 109 3.43 -19.02 5.99
N SER A 110 4.11 -19.84 5.18
CA SER A 110 5.00 -20.89 5.67
C SER A 110 6.20 -20.34 6.44
N VAL A 111 6.80 -19.24 5.97
CA VAL A 111 7.93 -18.58 6.63
C VAL A 111 7.48 -17.96 7.95
N LEU A 112 6.35 -17.24 7.94
CA LEU A 112 5.81 -16.61 9.14
C LEU A 112 5.35 -17.65 10.18
N LEU A 113 4.73 -18.74 9.73
CA LEU A 113 4.31 -19.83 10.60
C LEU A 113 5.51 -20.51 11.24
N LEU A 114 6.55 -20.84 10.46
CA LEU A 114 7.77 -21.42 11.01
C LEU A 114 8.44 -20.47 12.01
N SER A 115 8.57 -19.19 11.66
CA SER A 115 9.13 -18.17 12.56
C SER A 115 8.33 -18.05 13.85
N GLY A 116 7.00 -18.02 13.76
CA GLY A 116 6.12 -17.96 14.92
C GLY A 116 6.24 -19.19 15.82
N VAL A 117 6.26 -20.39 15.23
CA VAL A 117 6.47 -21.65 15.96
C VAL A 117 7.83 -21.62 16.66
N VAL A 118 8.91 -21.28 15.94
CA VAL A 118 10.24 -21.16 16.54
C VAL A 118 10.22 -20.17 17.70
N SER A 119 9.63 -18.99 17.53
CA SER A 119 9.55 -17.98 18.58
C SER A 119 8.79 -18.44 19.84
N MET A 120 7.82 -19.35 19.71
CA MET A 120 7.08 -19.89 20.86
C MET A 120 7.87 -20.94 21.64
N PHE A 121 8.74 -21.68 20.98
CA PHE A 121 9.53 -22.76 21.59
C PHE A 121 10.97 -22.38 21.88
N TYR A 122 11.43 -21.23 21.40
CA TYR A 122 12.79 -20.78 21.63
C TYR A 122 12.96 -20.37 23.10
N PRO A 123 13.95 -20.91 23.82
CA PRO A 123 14.16 -20.57 25.23
C PRO A 123 14.61 -19.12 25.37
N ASP A 124 14.25 -18.51 26.51
CA ASP A 124 14.72 -17.17 26.84
C ASP A 124 16.24 -17.12 26.95
N LYS A 125 16.79 -15.92 26.73
CA LYS A 125 18.23 -15.71 26.73
C LYS A 125 18.80 -16.06 28.11
N PRO A 126 19.86 -16.90 28.20
CA PRO A 126 20.47 -17.30 29.47
C PRO A 126 21.40 -16.20 30.04
N SER A 127 20.97 -14.94 29.98
CA SER A 127 21.72 -13.79 30.49
C SER A 127 20.75 -12.81 31.11
N SER A 128 21.04 -12.35 32.33
CA SER A 128 20.32 -11.24 32.91
C SER A 128 20.47 -9.99 32.02
N PRO A 129 19.42 -9.18 31.83
CA PRO A 129 19.54 -7.89 31.18
C PRO A 129 20.58 -7.01 31.88
N ARG A 130 21.30 -6.18 31.11
CA ARG A 130 22.26 -5.23 31.69
C ARG A 130 21.51 -4.13 32.43
N THR A 131 21.80 -3.97 33.71
CA THR A 131 21.24 -2.92 34.58
C THR A 131 22.24 -1.79 34.78
N PHE A 132 21.74 -0.58 34.99
CA PHE A 132 22.55 0.60 35.28
C PHE A 132 22.01 1.32 36.51
N GLU A 133 22.91 1.82 37.36
CA GLU A 133 22.54 2.57 38.57
C GLU A 133 21.62 3.76 38.21
N GLY A 134 20.50 3.88 38.92
CA GLY A 134 19.51 4.93 38.67
C GLY A 134 18.88 4.92 37.27
N GLY A 135 19.03 3.83 36.49
CA GLY A 135 18.52 3.74 35.13
C GLY A 135 19.11 4.77 34.16
N LEU A 136 20.28 5.35 34.47
CA LEU A 136 20.89 6.45 33.73
C LEU A 136 19.94 7.64 33.50
N GLU A 137 19.01 7.89 34.44
CA GLU A 137 17.98 8.90 34.28
C GLU A 137 18.58 10.29 34.03
N ARG A 138 19.65 10.65 34.75
CA ARG A 138 20.33 11.94 34.60
C ARG A 138 21.02 12.08 33.25
N GLU A 139 21.64 11.01 32.78
CA GLU A 139 22.41 10.96 31.54
C GLU A 139 21.50 10.90 30.30
N LEU A 140 20.29 10.33 30.43
CA LEU A 140 19.34 10.14 29.34
C LEU A 140 18.34 11.30 29.16
N GLY A 141 18.44 12.37 29.96
CA GLY A 141 17.63 13.58 29.78
C GLY A 141 16.61 13.86 30.89
N GLY A 142 16.71 13.16 32.02
CA GLY A 142 15.94 13.44 33.23
C GLY A 142 14.59 12.71 33.32
N PRO A 143 13.72 13.13 34.24
CA PRO A 143 12.54 12.36 34.68
C PRO A 143 11.49 12.04 33.61
N ASN A 144 11.52 12.72 32.46
CA ASN A 144 10.58 12.50 31.37
C ASN A 144 11.17 11.72 30.20
N ALA A 145 12.44 11.30 30.30
CA ALA A 145 13.11 10.51 29.28
C ALA A 145 12.95 9.01 29.52
N VAL A 146 13.04 8.21 28.44
CA VAL A 146 13.04 6.74 28.56
C VAL A 146 14.34 6.31 29.25
N ARG A 147 14.21 5.86 30.50
CA ARG A 147 15.34 5.37 31.31
C ARG A 147 15.80 3.98 30.87
N ALA A 148 17.07 3.68 31.13
CA ALA A 148 17.59 2.32 31.07
C ALA A 148 17.10 1.48 32.26
N ARG A 149 17.26 0.16 32.19
CA ARG A 149 16.88 -0.75 33.28
C ARG A 149 17.70 -0.47 34.54
N ALA A 150 17.01 -0.32 35.67
CA ALA A 150 17.63 -0.15 36.98
C ALA A 150 17.91 -1.51 37.66
N PRO A 151 18.78 -1.59 38.68
CA PRO A 151 18.98 -2.81 39.46
C PRO A 151 17.66 -3.26 40.10
N GLY A 152 17.32 -4.56 39.99
CA GLY A 152 16.03 -5.11 40.46
C GLY A 152 14.92 -5.15 39.40
N GLU A 153 15.20 -4.65 38.18
CA GLU A 153 14.33 -4.77 37.00
C GLU A 153 14.93 -5.73 35.96
N ASP A 154 15.54 -6.79 36.47
CA ASP A 154 16.25 -7.83 35.72
C ASP A 154 15.32 -8.93 35.18
N GLN A 155 14.07 -9.00 35.67
CA GLN A 155 13.04 -9.90 35.17
C GLN A 155 12.33 -9.32 33.93
N TRP A 156 11.84 -10.21 33.07
CA TRP A 156 11.14 -9.91 31.82
C TRP A 156 9.65 -10.21 31.94
#